data_AF-A0A1Q3GNT1-F1
#
_entry.id   AF-A0A1Q3GNT1-F1
#
_cell.length_a   1.000
_cell.length_b   1.000
_cell.length_c   1.000
_cell.angle_alpha   90.00
_cell.angle_beta   90.00
_cell.angle_gamma   90.00
#
_symmetry.space_group_name_H-M   'P 1'
#
loop_
_entity.id
_entity.type
_entity.pdbx_description
1 polymer ?
#
loop_
_entity_poly.entity_id
_entity_poly.type
_entity_poly.pdbx_seq_one_letter_code
_entity_poly.pdbx_strand_id
1 'polypeptide(L)'
;MDLQGLTTEFENFKGQLKSYILRMTASVTDAEDIVQDTYLKAHDKLDTFKGESSLKTWVFAIASNLARDLLKSKKRWPENVTDICREEALHEPSMFAKSMFIRNNSPQGNFEIKEHIAFCFTCISKSLPLEQHLCILLKEVYDFSLKEVAVILKVSEQMVKYYLHTGRTKMIEVFDGRCALINQEGICHQCTEINGIFNPKQNTQEELVKIKMYREAQKGDKQYLFDLRMQVVAGIDPFESGAAELQLHHLEFNRKTMEKYLKKND
;
A
#
# COMPACT_ATOMS: atom_id res chain seq x y z
N MET A 1 -1.04 -32.20 2.02
CA MET A 1 -0.90 -31.21 0.94
C MET A 1 0.12 -31.77 -0.05
N ASP A 2 -0.21 -31.82 -1.33
CA ASP A 2 0.72 -32.22 -2.40
C ASP A 2 1.05 -31.02 -3.31
N LEU A 3 1.91 -31.21 -4.30
CA LEU A 3 2.36 -30.12 -5.19
C LEU A 3 1.22 -29.52 -6.01
N GLN A 4 0.29 -30.37 -6.48
CA GLN A 4 -0.87 -29.91 -7.23
C GLN A 4 -1.79 -29.05 -6.35
N GLY A 5 -2.07 -29.51 -5.13
CA GLY A 5 -2.83 -28.76 -4.14
C GLY A 5 -2.16 -27.44 -3.76
N LEU A 6 -0.83 -27.43 -3.58
CA LEU A 6 -0.08 -26.19 -3.37
C LEU A 6 -0.29 -25.21 -4.53
N THR A 7 -0.18 -25.67 -5.77
CA THR A 7 -0.29 -24.82 -6.96
C THR A 7 -1.69 -24.20 -7.05
N THR A 8 -2.73 -25.01 -6.90
CA THR A 8 -4.12 -24.54 -6.95
C THR A 8 -4.41 -23.52 -5.86
N GLU A 9 -4.04 -23.81 -4.62
CA GLU A 9 -4.26 -22.87 -3.50
C GLU A 9 -3.42 -21.60 -3.65
N PHE A 10 -2.17 -21.71 -4.11
CA PHE A 10 -1.29 -20.56 -4.31
C PHE A 10 -1.90 -19.58 -5.31
N GLU A 11 -2.38 -20.05 -6.46
CA GLU A 11 -3.02 -19.18 -7.46
C GLU A 11 -4.27 -18.47 -6.90
N ASN A 12 -5.03 -19.10 -6.00
CA ASN A 12 -6.21 -18.48 -5.36
C ASN A 12 -5.87 -17.22 -4.54
N PHE A 13 -4.72 -17.18 -3.87
CA PHE A 13 -4.32 -16.03 -3.05
C PHE A 13 -3.13 -15.24 -3.61
N LYS A 14 -2.60 -15.63 -4.77
CA LYS A 14 -1.44 -14.98 -5.41
C LYS A 14 -1.66 -13.50 -5.68
N GLY A 15 -2.85 -13.10 -6.12
CA GLY A 15 -3.18 -11.68 -6.33
C GLY A 15 -3.02 -10.85 -5.04
N GLN A 16 -3.60 -11.34 -3.94
CA GLN A 16 -3.45 -10.70 -2.62
C GLN A 16 -1.99 -10.67 -2.16
N LEU A 17 -1.25 -11.76 -2.39
CA LEU A 17 0.18 -11.82 -2.06
C LEU A 17 0.98 -10.78 -2.86
N LYS A 18 0.79 -10.71 -4.19
CA LYS A 18 1.46 -9.74 -5.06
C LYS A 18 1.15 -8.30 -4.64
N SER A 19 -0.12 -8.01 -4.38
CA SER A 19 -0.58 -6.72 -3.85
C SER A 19 0.07 -6.38 -2.52
N TYR A 20 0.14 -7.33 -1.58
CA TYR A 20 0.77 -7.15 -0.26
C TYR A 20 2.24 -6.77 -0.40
N ILE A 21 3.00 -7.53 -1.22
CA ILE A 21 4.41 -7.25 -1.42
C ILE A 21 4.61 -5.92 -2.15
N LEU A 22 3.80 -5.59 -3.16
CA LEU A 22 3.88 -4.28 -3.83
C LEU A 22 3.69 -3.14 -2.84
N ARG A 23 2.70 -3.22 -1.95
CA ARG A 23 2.46 -2.16 -0.95
C ARG A 23 3.62 -1.98 0.01
N MET A 24 4.35 -3.07 0.30
CA MET A 24 5.54 -3.03 1.13
C MET A 24 6.77 -2.44 0.41
N THR A 25 7.04 -2.90 -0.81
CA THR A 25 8.27 -2.59 -1.56
C THR A 25 8.16 -1.31 -2.38
N ALA A 26 6.94 -0.95 -2.81
CA ALA A 26 6.66 0.06 -3.84
C ALA A 26 7.34 -0.24 -5.19
N SER A 27 7.69 -1.51 -5.45
CA SER A 27 8.39 -1.96 -6.66
C SER A 27 7.63 -3.15 -7.25
N VAL A 28 7.20 -3.01 -8.50
CA VAL A 28 6.54 -4.10 -9.25
C VAL A 28 7.50 -5.27 -9.43
N THR A 29 8.75 -4.98 -9.81
CA THR A 29 9.79 -5.99 -9.98
C THR A 29 10.07 -6.73 -8.68
N ASP A 30 10.29 -6.01 -7.56
CA ASP A 30 10.53 -6.67 -6.27
C ASP A 30 9.31 -7.52 -5.87
N ALA A 31 8.09 -7.07 -6.20
CA ALA A 31 6.86 -7.82 -5.90
C ALA A 31 6.75 -9.11 -6.72
N GLU A 32 7.06 -9.06 -8.01
CA GLU A 32 7.05 -10.23 -8.89
C GLU A 32 8.12 -11.25 -8.50
N ASP A 33 9.34 -10.78 -8.26
CA ASP A 33 10.47 -11.61 -7.84
C ASP A 33 10.17 -12.31 -6.51
N ILE A 34 9.70 -11.56 -5.51
CA ILE A 34 9.37 -12.14 -4.20
C ILE A 34 8.21 -13.14 -4.31
N VAL A 35 7.18 -12.87 -5.12
CA VAL A 35 6.07 -13.82 -5.31
C VAL A 35 6.58 -15.12 -5.93
N GLN A 36 7.44 -15.03 -6.94
CA GLN A 36 8.06 -16.20 -7.58
C GLN A 36 8.94 -16.97 -6.59
N ASP A 37 9.86 -16.29 -5.90
CA ASP A 37 10.73 -16.90 -4.90
C ASP A 37 9.94 -17.52 -3.75
N THR A 38 8.81 -16.91 -3.37
CA THR A 38 7.90 -17.45 -2.37
C THR A 38 7.32 -18.78 -2.85
N TYR A 39 6.83 -18.85 -4.09
CA TYR A 39 6.30 -20.09 -4.66
C TYR A 39 7.35 -21.20 -4.69
N LEU A 40 8.55 -20.90 -5.19
CA LEU A 40 9.66 -21.86 -5.25
C LEU A 40 10.04 -22.35 -3.84
N LYS A 41 10.15 -21.45 -2.87
CA LYS A 41 10.45 -21.84 -1.48
C LYS A 41 9.33 -22.62 -0.81
N ALA A 42 8.07 -22.31 -1.12
CA ALA A 42 6.93 -23.06 -0.61
C ALA A 42 6.88 -24.48 -1.22
N HIS A 43 7.19 -24.60 -2.51
CA HIS A 43 7.32 -25.86 -3.21
C HIS A 43 8.43 -26.73 -2.60
N ASP A 44 9.64 -26.17 -2.45
CA ASP A 44 10.81 -26.90 -1.93
C ASP A 44 10.68 -27.31 -0.46
N LYS A 45 9.83 -26.61 0.30
CA LYS A 45 9.62 -26.84 1.73
C LYS A 45 8.26 -27.42 2.05
N LEU A 46 7.53 -27.93 1.06
CA LEU A 46 6.16 -28.39 1.25
C LEU A 46 6.08 -29.53 2.27
N ASP A 47 7.10 -30.38 2.32
CA ASP A 47 7.27 -31.45 3.31
C ASP A 47 7.33 -30.94 4.76
N THR A 48 7.77 -29.69 4.97
CA THR A 48 7.82 -29.05 6.29
C THR A 48 6.49 -28.43 6.71
N PHE A 49 5.50 -28.33 5.81
CA PHE A 49 4.20 -27.77 6.14
C PHE A 49 3.36 -28.76 6.96
N LYS A 50 3.29 -28.53 8.27
CA LYS A 50 2.61 -29.40 9.24
C LYS A 50 1.10 -29.18 9.37
N GLY A 51 0.52 -28.21 8.65
CA GLY A 51 -0.91 -27.89 8.76
C GLY A 51 -1.31 -27.19 10.08
N GLU A 52 -0.35 -26.67 10.85
CA GLU A 52 -0.61 -25.92 12.10
C GLU A 52 -1.20 -24.52 11.84
N SER A 53 -1.15 -24.05 10.59
CA SER A 53 -1.83 -22.88 10.06
C SER A 53 -2.44 -23.20 8.71
N SER A 54 -3.26 -22.29 8.16
CA SER A 54 -3.64 -22.37 6.74
C SER A 54 -2.41 -22.29 5.84
N LEU A 55 -2.52 -22.81 4.61
CA LEU A 55 -1.47 -22.70 3.61
C LEU A 55 -1.20 -21.23 3.26
N LYS A 56 -2.25 -20.41 3.15
CA LYS A 56 -2.15 -18.95 2.94
C LYS A 56 -1.27 -18.30 4.01
N THR A 57 -1.53 -18.57 5.29
CA THR A 57 -0.75 -18.01 6.40
C THR A 57 0.72 -18.46 6.35
N TRP A 58 0.98 -19.73 6.05
CA TRP A 58 2.34 -20.24 5.91
C TRP A 58 3.09 -19.61 4.74
N VAL A 59 2.45 -19.46 3.59
CA VAL A 59 3.04 -18.82 2.40
C VAL A 59 3.30 -17.33 2.62
N PHE A 60 2.37 -16.60 3.24
CA PHE A 60 2.58 -15.20 3.62
C PHE A 60 3.72 -15.04 4.64
N ALA A 61 3.96 -16.04 5.51
CA ALA A 61 5.12 -16.06 6.39
C ALA A 61 6.43 -16.17 5.60
N ILE A 62 6.48 -17.03 4.57
CA ILE A 62 7.64 -17.16 3.68
C ILE A 62 7.91 -15.82 2.97
N ALA A 63 6.90 -15.25 2.32
CA ALA A 63 7.02 -14.00 1.58
C ALA A 63 7.42 -12.82 2.48
N SER A 64 6.83 -12.73 3.67
CA SER A 64 7.17 -11.68 4.65
C SER A 64 8.61 -11.81 5.15
N ASN A 65 9.18 -13.02 5.22
CA ASN A 65 10.62 -13.16 5.50
C ASN A 65 11.47 -12.59 4.37
N LEU A 66 11.20 -12.98 3.12
CA LEU A 66 11.94 -12.50 1.94
C LEU A 66 11.88 -10.98 1.82
N ALA A 67 10.68 -10.42 1.94
CA ALA A 67 10.49 -8.99 1.83
C ALA A 67 11.10 -8.22 3.00
N ARG A 68 11.09 -8.76 4.23
CA ARG A 68 11.81 -8.15 5.36
C ARG A 68 13.31 -8.13 5.11
N ASP A 69 13.89 -9.21 4.61
CA ASP A 69 15.32 -9.28 4.35
C ASP A 69 15.74 -8.27 3.26
N LEU A 70 14.92 -8.11 2.21
CA LEU A 70 15.10 -7.04 1.23
C LEU A 70 14.98 -5.63 1.84
N LEU A 71 14.03 -5.41 2.73
CA LEU A 71 13.72 -4.08 3.28
C LEU A 71 14.62 -3.67 4.45
N LYS A 72 15.29 -4.61 5.14
CA LYS A 72 16.20 -4.31 6.26
C LYS A 72 17.36 -3.40 5.86
N SER A 73 17.84 -3.50 4.61
CA SER A 73 18.91 -2.65 4.08
C SER A 73 18.40 -1.33 3.48
N LYS A 74 17.08 -1.15 3.35
CA LYS A 74 16.46 0.05 2.77
C LYS A 74 16.00 0.99 3.88
N LYS A 75 16.32 2.29 3.76
CA LYS A 75 15.78 3.33 4.65
C LYS A 75 14.26 3.48 4.47
N ARG A 76 13.57 3.82 5.55
CA ARG A 76 12.12 4.10 5.52
C ARG A 76 11.86 5.44 4.83
N TRP A 77 10.68 5.60 4.25
CA TRP A 77 10.30 6.87 3.62
C TRP A 77 9.95 7.91 4.69
N PRO A 78 10.11 9.21 4.45
CA PRO A 78 9.65 10.22 5.39
C PRO A 78 8.13 10.40 5.27
N GLU A 79 7.51 10.99 6.29
CA GLU A 79 6.07 11.26 6.32
C GLU A 79 5.61 12.25 5.23
N ASN A 80 6.53 13.10 4.76
CA ASN A 80 6.31 14.06 3.69
C ASN A 80 6.67 13.53 2.29
N VAL A 81 6.76 12.20 2.11
CA VAL A 81 7.06 11.58 0.82
C VAL A 81 6.19 12.08 -0.32
N THR A 82 4.89 12.31 -0.06
CA THR A 82 3.97 12.84 -1.07
C THR A 82 4.43 14.19 -1.62
N ASP A 83 4.92 15.08 -0.76
CA ASP A 83 5.34 16.43 -1.14
C ASP A 83 6.66 16.38 -1.92
N ILE A 84 7.62 15.58 -1.43
CA ILE A 84 8.92 15.38 -2.08
C ILE A 84 8.70 14.85 -3.51
N CYS A 85 7.87 13.83 -3.65
CA CYS A 85 7.61 13.23 -4.95
C CYS A 85 6.80 14.14 -5.88
N ARG A 86 5.86 14.94 -5.34
CA ARG A 86 5.14 15.95 -6.13
C ARG A 86 6.10 17.00 -6.66
N GLU A 87 6.98 17.51 -5.82
CA GLU A 87 7.95 18.53 -6.21
C GLU A 87 8.89 18.01 -7.31
N GLU A 88 9.40 16.78 -7.17
CA GLU A 88 10.21 16.16 -8.22
C GLU A 88 9.40 15.95 -9.52
N ALA A 89 8.12 15.54 -9.42
CA ALA A 89 7.27 15.32 -10.59
C ALA A 89 7.03 16.60 -11.39
N LEU A 90 6.92 17.76 -10.72
CA LEU A 90 6.79 19.06 -11.39
C LEU A 90 8.02 19.42 -12.22
N HIS A 91 9.19 18.87 -11.88
CA HIS A 91 10.45 19.08 -12.58
C HIS A 91 10.79 17.97 -13.58
N GLU A 92 9.91 16.98 -13.77
CA GLU A 92 10.12 15.85 -14.68
C GLU A 92 9.01 15.79 -15.75
N PRO A 93 9.15 16.53 -16.88
CA PRO A 93 8.14 16.55 -17.93
C PRO A 93 7.79 15.16 -18.49
N SER A 94 8.75 14.23 -18.49
CA SER A 94 8.53 12.87 -18.99
C SER A 94 7.56 12.07 -18.10
N MET A 95 7.57 12.31 -16.78
CA MET A 95 6.65 11.70 -15.82
C MET A 95 5.21 12.13 -16.12
N PHE A 96 4.99 13.43 -16.31
CA PHE A 96 3.68 13.99 -16.60
C PHE A 96 3.17 13.55 -17.98
N ALA A 97 4.01 13.62 -19.00
CA ALA A 97 3.66 13.19 -20.36
C ALA A 97 3.23 11.72 -20.39
N LYS A 98 3.97 10.83 -19.72
CA LYS A 98 3.60 9.41 -19.62
C LYS A 98 2.31 9.20 -18.82
N SER A 99 2.10 9.94 -17.73
CA SER A 99 0.86 9.88 -16.94
C SER A 99 -0.36 10.24 -17.79
N MET A 100 -0.29 11.32 -18.56
CA MET A 100 -1.37 11.74 -19.46
C MET A 100 -1.58 10.77 -20.62
N PHE A 101 -0.49 10.18 -21.14
CA PHE A 101 -0.60 9.14 -22.14
C PHE A 101 -1.37 7.93 -21.62
N ILE A 102 -1.02 7.41 -20.44
CA ILE A 102 -1.72 6.28 -19.81
C ILE A 102 -3.18 6.64 -19.57
N ARG A 103 -3.45 7.82 -18.97
CA ARG A 103 -4.80 8.32 -18.72
C ARG A 103 -5.70 8.26 -19.96
N ASN A 104 -5.18 8.67 -21.11
CA ASN A 104 -5.96 8.82 -22.34
C ASN A 104 -6.04 7.53 -23.18
N ASN A 105 -5.14 6.57 -22.98
CA ASN A 105 -4.99 5.41 -23.86
C ASN A 105 -5.14 4.05 -23.16
N SER A 106 -5.25 4.03 -21.82
CA SER A 106 -5.38 2.80 -21.04
C SER A 106 -6.77 2.71 -20.38
N PRO A 107 -7.43 1.54 -20.42
CA PRO A 107 -8.61 1.29 -19.60
C PRO A 107 -8.30 1.34 -18.09
N GLN A 108 -7.02 1.18 -17.72
CA GLN A 108 -6.50 1.28 -16.35
C GLN A 108 -5.91 2.67 -16.06
N GLY A 109 -6.32 3.69 -16.81
CA GLY A 109 -5.94 5.09 -16.59
C GLY A 109 -6.91 5.90 -15.72
N ASN A 110 -7.96 5.28 -15.16
CA ASN A 110 -9.01 5.91 -14.36
C ASN A 110 -8.60 6.15 -12.91
N PHE A 111 -7.89 7.26 -12.67
CA PHE A 111 -7.43 7.64 -11.35
C PHE A 111 -8.41 8.61 -10.68
N GLU A 112 -9.35 8.05 -9.91
CA GLU A 112 -10.28 8.83 -9.08
C GLU A 112 -9.69 9.03 -7.68
N ILE A 113 -10.41 9.77 -6.83
CA ILE A 113 -9.93 10.11 -5.49
C ILE A 113 -9.73 8.85 -4.63
N LYS A 114 -10.55 7.80 -4.80
CA LYS A 114 -10.42 6.55 -4.04
C LYS A 114 -9.13 5.79 -4.37
N GLU A 115 -8.73 5.73 -5.65
CA GLU A 115 -7.44 5.16 -6.05
C GLU A 115 -6.28 6.00 -5.53
N HIS A 116 -6.41 7.34 -5.57
CA HIS A 116 -5.40 8.19 -4.95
C HIS A 116 -5.32 7.99 -3.42
N ILE A 117 -6.43 7.77 -2.71
CA ILE A 117 -6.41 7.42 -1.26
C ILE A 117 -5.60 6.14 -1.02
N ALA A 118 -5.79 5.10 -1.85
CA ALA A 118 -5.07 3.84 -1.73
C ALA A 118 -3.58 3.97 -2.10
N PHE A 119 -3.27 4.74 -3.14
CA PHE A 119 -1.92 5.08 -3.54
C PHE A 119 -1.18 5.88 -2.47
N CYS A 120 -1.82 6.93 -1.95
CA CYS A 120 -1.30 7.79 -0.89
C CYS A 120 -1.01 6.98 0.37
N PHE A 121 -1.93 6.11 0.79
CA PHE A 121 -1.70 5.20 1.91
C PHE A 121 -0.47 4.31 1.68
N THR A 122 -0.34 3.72 0.49
CA THR A 122 0.81 2.86 0.13
C THR A 122 2.14 3.60 0.24
N CYS A 123 2.17 4.88 -0.12
CA CYS A 123 3.38 5.70 0.02
C CYS A 123 3.65 6.06 1.48
N ILE A 124 2.65 6.60 2.18
CA ILE A 124 2.82 7.12 3.54
C ILE A 124 3.08 5.99 4.55
N SER A 125 2.44 4.83 4.42
CA SER A 125 2.64 3.70 5.34
C SER A 125 4.08 3.19 5.37
N LYS A 126 4.88 3.53 4.35
CA LYS A 126 6.31 3.22 4.31
C LYS A 126 7.16 4.09 5.24
N SER A 127 6.59 5.13 5.86
CA SER A 127 7.25 5.89 6.92
C SER A 127 7.25 5.19 8.27
N LEU A 128 6.34 4.23 8.47
CA LEU A 128 6.32 3.43 9.67
C LEU A 128 7.57 2.55 9.79
N PRO A 129 8.02 2.28 11.03
CA PRO A 129 8.85 1.13 11.34
C PRO A 129 8.30 -0.13 10.67
N LEU A 130 9.21 -1.01 10.22
CA LEU A 130 8.86 -2.13 9.33
C LEU A 130 7.78 -3.01 9.95
N GLU A 131 7.91 -3.40 11.21
CA GLU A 131 6.98 -4.29 11.90
C GLU A 131 5.57 -3.69 12.01
N GLN A 132 5.47 -2.38 12.31
CA GLN A 132 4.20 -1.66 12.34
C GLN A 132 3.53 -1.64 10.96
N HIS A 133 4.32 -1.37 9.91
CA HIS A 133 3.85 -1.37 8.54
C HIS A 133 3.27 -2.73 8.15
N LEU A 134 3.99 -3.82 8.42
CA LEU A 134 3.54 -5.17 8.08
C LEU A 134 2.30 -5.57 8.86
N CYS A 135 2.25 -5.27 10.17
CA CYS A 135 1.09 -5.57 11.00
C CYS A 135 -0.17 -4.89 10.45
N ILE A 136 -0.11 -3.60 10.12
CA ILE A 136 -1.24 -2.86 9.55
C ILE A 136 -1.70 -3.50 8.24
N LEU A 137 -0.78 -3.75 7.29
CA LEU A 137 -1.14 -4.34 6.01
C LEU A 137 -1.82 -5.71 6.21
N LEU A 138 -1.20 -6.61 6.96
CA LEU A 138 -1.72 -7.96 7.15
C LEU A 138 -3.08 -7.96 7.87
N LYS A 139 -3.24 -7.18 8.95
CA LYS A 139 -4.48 -7.17 9.75
C LYS A 139 -5.59 -6.38 9.07
N GLU A 140 -5.30 -5.21 8.53
CA GLU A 140 -6.31 -4.21 8.17
C GLU A 140 -6.60 -4.15 6.67
N VAL A 141 -5.64 -4.57 5.83
CA VAL A 141 -5.82 -4.62 4.37
C VAL A 141 -6.12 -6.03 3.88
N TYR A 142 -5.44 -7.05 4.42
CA TYR A 142 -5.57 -8.45 3.98
C TYR A 142 -6.34 -9.35 4.96
N ASP A 143 -6.88 -8.76 6.03
CA ASP A 143 -7.77 -9.37 7.01
C ASP A 143 -7.27 -10.68 7.64
N PHE A 144 -5.97 -10.79 7.88
CA PHE A 144 -5.45 -11.86 8.75
C PHE A 144 -5.89 -11.64 10.19
N SER A 145 -6.09 -12.72 10.94
CA SER A 145 -6.31 -12.66 12.40
C SER A 145 -5.02 -12.29 13.15
N LEU A 146 -5.14 -11.81 14.40
CA LEU A 146 -3.97 -11.50 15.23
C LEU A 146 -3.02 -12.70 15.37
N LYS A 147 -3.58 -13.90 15.52
CA LYS A 147 -2.83 -15.16 15.60
C LYS A 147 -2.08 -15.46 14.30
N GLU A 148 -2.71 -15.24 13.15
CA GLU A 148 -2.05 -15.46 11.86
C GLU A 148 -0.95 -14.43 11.60
N VAL A 149 -1.18 -13.15 11.94
CA VAL A 149 -0.14 -12.11 11.84
C VAL A 149 1.06 -12.46 12.74
N ALA A 150 0.80 -12.94 13.95
CA ALA A 150 1.84 -13.40 14.88
C ALA A 150 2.69 -14.53 14.28
N VAL A 151 2.05 -15.51 13.63
CA VAL A 151 2.73 -16.60 12.89
C VAL A 151 3.53 -16.04 11.71
N ILE A 152 2.94 -15.19 10.88
CA ILE A 152 3.56 -14.62 9.68
C ILE A 152 4.82 -13.82 10.03
N LEU A 153 4.75 -12.98 11.06
CA LEU A 153 5.83 -12.10 11.46
C LEU A 153 6.78 -12.73 12.48
N LYS A 154 6.45 -13.90 13.03
CA LYS A 154 7.22 -14.61 14.08
C LYS A 154 7.41 -13.76 15.35
N VAL A 155 6.31 -13.17 15.82
CA VAL A 155 6.24 -12.39 17.05
C VAL A 155 5.05 -12.87 17.89
N SER A 156 4.94 -12.45 19.15
CA SER A 156 3.77 -12.79 19.96
C SER A 156 2.53 -12.00 19.54
N GLU A 157 1.32 -12.51 19.83
CA GLU A 157 0.08 -11.76 19.61
C GLU A 157 0.05 -10.44 20.39
N GLN A 158 0.71 -10.37 21.55
CA GLN A 158 0.84 -9.12 22.31
C GLN A 158 1.66 -8.09 21.53
N MET A 159 2.76 -8.51 20.88
CA MET A 159 3.54 -7.63 20.01
C MET A 159 2.74 -7.19 18.78
N VAL A 160 1.92 -8.06 18.19
CA VAL A 160 1.03 -7.66 17.09
C VAL A 160 0.07 -6.56 17.54
N LYS A 161 -0.59 -6.73 18.69
CA LYS A 161 -1.49 -5.70 19.25
C LYS A 161 -0.76 -4.37 19.50
N TYR A 162 0.45 -4.44 20.05
CA TYR A 162 1.28 -3.26 20.26
C TYR A 162 1.61 -2.56 18.93
N TYR A 163 2.13 -3.28 17.94
CA TYR A 163 2.49 -2.71 16.65
C TYR A 163 1.30 -2.12 15.88
N LEU A 164 0.14 -2.78 15.94
CA LEU A 164 -1.11 -2.24 15.40
C LEU A 164 -1.49 -0.95 16.11
N HIS A 165 -1.48 -0.93 17.43
CA HIS A 165 -1.82 0.26 18.20
C HIS A 165 -0.89 1.43 17.87
N THR A 166 0.42 1.24 17.98
CA THR A 166 1.39 2.32 17.73
C THR A 166 1.42 2.74 16.26
N GLY A 167 1.30 1.79 15.33
CA GLY A 167 1.27 2.08 13.90
C GLY A 167 0.01 2.86 13.50
N ARG A 168 -1.16 2.46 14.00
CA ARG A 168 -2.42 3.20 13.78
C ARG A 168 -2.33 4.62 14.33
N THR A 169 -1.91 4.77 15.59
CA THR A 169 -1.74 6.09 16.22
C THR A 169 -0.84 6.97 15.35
N LYS A 170 0.30 6.44 14.90
CA LYS A 170 1.22 7.20 14.06
C LYS A 170 0.61 7.58 12.71
N MET A 171 -0.06 6.66 12.02
CA MET A 171 -0.70 6.98 10.74
C MET A 171 -1.84 7.99 10.89
N ILE A 172 -2.61 7.90 11.98
CA ILE A 172 -3.66 8.86 12.30
C ILE A 172 -3.06 10.25 12.47
N GLU A 173 -2.00 10.41 13.26
CA GLU A 173 -1.30 11.68 13.42
C GLU A 173 -0.79 12.24 12.10
N VAL A 174 -0.17 11.39 11.26
CA VAL A 174 0.36 11.79 9.96
C VAL A 174 -0.75 12.25 9.02
N PHE A 175 -1.85 11.50 8.93
CA PHE A 175 -2.97 11.90 8.07
C PHE A 175 -3.71 13.13 8.62
N ASP A 176 -3.87 13.25 9.92
CA ASP A 176 -4.52 14.39 10.55
C ASP A 176 -3.74 15.68 10.33
N GLY A 177 -2.41 15.65 10.49
CA GLY A 177 -1.57 16.82 10.29
C GLY A 177 -1.34 17.19 8.81
N ARG A 178 -1.59 16.27 7.87
CA ARG A 178 -1.20 16.47 6.46
C ARG A 178 -2.35 16.42 5.48
N CYS A 179 -3.35 15.58 5.66
CA CYS A 179 -4.32 15.28 4.61
C CYS A 179 -5.46 16.29 4.58
N ALA A 180 -5.44 17.19 3.60
CA ALA A 180 -6.48 18.22 3.41
C ALA A 180 -7.88 17.65 3.18
N LEU A 181 -7.97 16.37 2.79
CA LEU A 181 -9.24 15.67 2.59
C LEU A 181 -9.99 15.40 3.90
N ILE A 182 -9.27 15.27 5.03
CA ILE A 182 -9.87 14.96 6.34
C ILE A 182 -9.63 16.04 7.40
N ASN A 183 -8.64 16.90 7.22
CA ASN A 183 -8.41 18.08 8.07
C ASN A 183 -8.23 19.30 7.17
N GLN A 184 -9.03 20.36 7.38
CA GLN A 184 -8.96 21.60 6.59
C GLN A 184 -7.63 22.34 6.74
N GLU A 185 -6.92 22.13 7.86
CA GLU A 185 -5.57 22.66 8.10
C GLU A 185 -4.46 21.76 7.53
N GLY A 186 -4.83 20.60 6.96
CA GLY A 186 -3.89 19.68 6.34
C GLY A 186 -3.21 20.29 5.10
N ILE A 187 -1.89 20.17 5.02
CA ILE A 187 -1.07 20.82 3.98
C ILE A 187 -1.08 20.14 2.61
N CYS A 188 -1.51 18.88 2.52
CA CYS A 188 -1.47 18.07 1.30
C CYS A 188 -2.83 18.04 0.60
N HIS A 189 -2.89 18.66 -0.59
CA HIS A 189 -4.07 18.78 -1.43
C HIS A 189 -4.08 17.81 -2.63
N GLN A 190 -3.24 16.78 -2.61
CA GLN A 190 -3.04 15.93 -3.79
C GLN A 190 -4.32 15.24 -4.27
N CYS A 191 -5.25 14.86 -3.38
CA CYS A 191 -6.55 14.30 -3.77
C CYS A 191 -7.31 15.23 -4.73
N THR A 192 -7.33 16.54 -4.44
CA THR A 192 -8.05 17.52 -5.26
C THR A 192 -7.25 17.93 -6.49
N GLU A 193 -5.93 18.10 -6.36
CA GLU A 193 -5.04 18.45 -7.48
C GLU A 193 -5.04 17.36 -8.55
N ILE A 194 -4.84 16.10 -8.14
CA ILE A 194 -4.82 14.94 -9.04
C ILE A 194 -6.20 14.74 -9.68
N ASN A 195 -7.29 14.92 -8.92
CA ASN A 195 -8.62 14.87 -9.51
C ASN A 195 -8.82 15.96 -10.58
N GLY A 196 -8.35 17.19 -10.34
CA GLY A 196 -8.42 18.26 -11.34
C GLY A 196 -7.60 17.97 -12.60
N ILE A 197 -6.43 17.32 -12.45
CA ILE A 197 -5.56 16.95 -13.57
C ILE A 197 -6.18 15.81 -14.40
N PHE A 198 -6.59 14.72 -13.75
CA PHE A 198 -7.01 13.51 -14.46
C PHE A 198 -8.51 13.49 -14.77
N ASN A 199 -9.33 14.25 -14.04
CA ASN A 199 -10.78 14.33 -14.21
C ASN A 199 -11.28 15.77 -14.40
N PRO A 200 -10.75 16.56 -15.34
CA PRO A 200 -11.02 18.00 -15.45
C PRO A 200 -12.48 18.36 -15.79
N LYS A 201 -13.25 17.40 -16.31
CA LYS A 201 -14.69 17.57 -16.60
C LYS A 201 -15.58 17.23 -15.41
N GLN A 202 -15.04 16.60 -14.36
CA GLN A 202 -15.78 16.30 -13.15
C GLN A 202 -15.70 17.51 -12.21
N ASN A 203 -16.82 17.83 -11.56
CA ASN A 203 -16.81 18.81 -10.49
C ASN A 203 -16.19 18.16 -9.24
N THR A 204 -14.95 18.56 -8.91
CA THR A 204 -14.22 18.03 -7.75
C THR A 204 -15.03 18.13 -6.46
N GLN A 205 -15.81 19.20 -6.26
CA GLN A 205 -16.62 19.34 -5.06
C GLN A 205 -17.75 18.30 -4.99
N GLU A 206 -18.38 17.99 -6.13
CA GLU A 206 -19.40 16.93 -6.21
C GLU A 206 -18.80 15.55 -5.96
N GLU A 207 -17.62 15.26 -6.50
CA GLU A 207 -16.93 13.99 -6.26
C GLU A 207 -16.51 13.83 -4.79
N LEU A 208 -15.97 14.88 -4.17
CA LEU A 208 -15.63 14.87 -2.74
C LEU A 208 -16.85 14.56 -1.87
N VAL A 209 -18.01 15.15 -2.16
CA VAL A 209 -19.25 14.91 -1.41
C VAL A 209 -19.70 13.45 -1.50
N LYS A 210 -19.36 12.71 -2.57
CA LYS A 210 -19.65 11.27 -2.67
C LYS A 210 -18.78 10.43 -1.74
N ILE A 211 -17.59 10.90 -1.38
CA ILE A 211 -16.63 10.18 -0.54
C ILE A 211 -17.11 10.20 0.92
N LYS A 212 -17.39 9.03 1.48
CA LYS A 212 -17.80 8.89 2.88
C LYS A 212 -16.77 9.50 3.84
N MET A 213 -15.48 9.25 3.60
CA MET A 213 -14.40 9.81 4.43
C MET A 213 -14.41 11.35 4.47
N TYR A 214 -14.73 12.03 3.36
CA TYR A 214 -14.87 13.49 3.32
C TYR A 214 -16.08 13.97 4.13
N ARG A 215 -17.24 13.31 3.98
CA ARG A 215 -18.45 13.66 4.75
C ARG A 215 -18.26 13.46 6.25
N GLU A 216 -17.60 12.38 6.64
CA GLU A 216 -17.38 12.01 8.04
C GLU A 216 -16.25 12.82 8.69
N ALA A 217 -15.38 13.45 7.90
CA ALA A 217 -14.27 14.27 8.40
C ALA A 217 -14.76 15.40 9.33
N GLN A 218 -15.92 15.97 9.03
CA GLN A 218 -16.53 17.04 9.82
C GLN A 218 -16.91 16.62 11.26
N LYS A 219 -17.01 15.31 11.53
CA LYS A 219 -17.33 14.79 12.86
C LYS A 219 -16.09 14.66 13.77
N GLY A 220 -14.88 14.76 13.20
CA GLY A 220 -13.63 14.76 13.97
C GLY A 220 -13.22 13.41 14.57
N ASP A 221 -13.91 12.30 14.27
CA ASP A 221 -13.50 10.97 14.73
C ASP A 221 -12.35 10.43 13.88
N LYS A 222 -11.12 10.70 14.35
CA LYS A 222 -9.89 10.32 13.65
C LYS A 222 -9.70 8.81 13.53
N GLN A 223 -10.19 8.03 14.49
CA GLN A 223 -10.12 6.56 14.42
C GLN A 223 -11.05 6.05 13.34
N TYR A 224 -12.29 6.54 13.32
CA TYR A 224 -13.26 6.17 12.30
C TYR A 224 -12.81 6.56 10.89
N LEU A 225 -12.20 7.75 10.73
CA LEU A 225 -11.64 8.18 9.45
C LEU A 225 -10.52 7.27 8.96
N PHE A 226 -9.68 6.79 9.86
CA PHE A 226 -8.66 5.82 9.53
C PHE A 226 -9.27 4.45 9.14
N ASP A 227 -10.33 4.01 9.81
CA ASP A 227 -11.05 2.79 9.44
C ASP A 227 -11.70 2.91 8.05
N LEU A 228 -12.30 4.05 7.72
CA LEU A 228 -12.81 4.34 6.37
C LEU A 228 -11.70 4.30 5.32
N ARG A 229 -10.51 4.81 5.64
CA ARG A 229 -9.34 4.70 4.77
C ARG A 229 -8.95 3.23 4.57
N MET A 230 -8.95 2.41 5.61
CA MET A 230 -8.62 0.99 5.49
C MET A 230 -9.62 0.26 4.61
N GLN A 231 -10.91 0.59 4.69
CA GLN A 231 -11.94 0.06 3.78
C GLN A 231 -11.65 0.40 2.31
N VAL A 232 -11.26 1.65 2.03
CA VAL A 232 -10.87 2.05 0.66
C VAL A 232 -9.63 1.29 0.19
N VAL A 233 -8.60 1.19 1.04
CA VAL A 233 -7.34 0.52 0.69
C VAL A 233 -7.55 -0.98 0.45
N ALA A 234 -8.33 -1.64 1.30
CA ALA A 234 -8.66 -3.07 1.18
C ALA A 234 -9.53 -3.36 -0.06
N GLY A 235 -10.38 -2.41 -0.47
CA GLY A 235 -11.24 -2.54 -1.64
C GLY A 235 -10.56 -2.31 -2.99
N ILE A 236 -9.27 -1.94 -3.01
CA ILE A 236 -8.54 -1.61 -4.24
C ILE A 236 -7.35 -2.56 -4.40
N ASP A 237 -7.39 -3.38 -5.45
CA ASP A 237 -6.20 -4.11 -5.89
C ASP A 237 -5.35 -3.18 -6.80
N PRO A 238 -4.09 -2.87 -6.43
CA PRO A 238 -3.22 -2.00 -7.21
C PRO A 238 -2.89 -2.54 -8.61
N PHE A 239 -3.09 -3.83 -8.89
CA PHE A 239 -2.84 -4.43 -10.20
C PHE A 239 -4.09 -4.55 -11.08
N GLU A 240 -5.28 -4.57 -10.47
CA GLU A 240 -6.54 -4.84 -11.19
C GLU A 240 -7.52 -3.65 -11.19
N SER A 241 -7.24 -2.59 -10.42
CA SER A 241 -8.10 -1.41 -10.38
C SER A 241 -8.20 -0.69 -11.73
N GLY A 242 -9.24 0.13 -11.87
CA GLY A 242 -9.39 1.04 -13.01
C GLY A 242 -8.26 2.07 -13.16
N ALA A 243 -7.37 2.20 -12.17
CA ALA A 243 -6.19 3.05 -12.23
C ALA A 243 -4.86 2.27 -12.25
N ALA A 244 -4.86 0.94 -12.36
CA ALA A 244 -3.68 0.12 -12.07
C ALA A 244 -2.43 0.60 -12.83
N GLU A 245 -2.49 0.74 -14.15
CA GLU A 245 -1.33 1.18 -14.95
C GLU A 245 -0.84 2.58 -14.52
N LEU A 246 -1.75 3.53 -14.30
CA LEU A 246 -1.37 4.90 -13.90
C LEU A 246 -0.81 4.94 -12.48
N GLN A 247 -1.41 4.20 -11.55
CA GLN A 247 -0.96 4.08 -10.18
C GLN A 247 0.43 3.43 -10.09
N LEU A 248 0.67 2.36 -10.84
CA LEU A 248 1.98 1.69 -10.87
C LEU A 248 3.06 2.59 -11.48
N HIS A 249 2.73 3.38 -12.51
CA HIS A 249 3.62 4.40 -13.06
C HIS A 249 4.00 5.45 -12.00
N HIS A 250 3.02 5.97 -11.26
CA HIS A 250 3.28 6.92 -10.16
C HIS A 250 4.07 6.30 -9.01
N LEU A 251 3.78 5.06 -8.65
CA LEU A 251 4.45 4.37 -7.55
C LEU A 251 5.93 4.12 -7.87
N GLU A 252 6.22 3.71 -9.10
CA GLU A 252 7.58 3.51 -9.59
C GLU A 252 8.37 4.83 -9.65
N PHE A 253 7.71 5.92 -10.07
CA PHE A 253 8.30 7.26 -10.01
C PHE A 253 8.65 7.64 -8.57
N ASN A 254 7.69 7.52 -7.64
CA ASN A 254 7.90 7.83 -6.23
C ASN A 254 9.03 6.99 -5.63
N ARG A 255 9.10 5.69 -5.96
CA ARG A 255 10.19 4.81 -5.51
C ARG A 255 11.56 5.32 -5.96
N LYS A 256 11.73 5.61 -7.25
CA LYS A 256 13.00 6.13 -7.80
C LYS A 256 13.38 7.47 -7.17
N THR A 257 12.42 8.36 -6.99
CA THR A 257 12.64 9.65 -6.32
C THR A 257 13.10 9.43 -4.88
N MET A 258 12.46 8.54 -4.14
CA MET A 258 12.84 8.25 -2.76
C MET A 258 14.19 7.56 -2.64
N GLU A 259 14.57 6.69 -3.58
CA GLU A 259 15.90 6.09 -3.60
C GLU A 259 17.00 7.14 -3.80
N LYS A 260 16.76 8.13 -4.67
CA LYS A 260 17.68 9.26 -4.84
C LYS A 260 17.70 10.16 -3.61
N TYR A 261 16.53 10.49 -3.07
CA TYR A 261 16.37 11.38 -1.92
C TYR A 261 17.07 10.81 -0.69
N LEU A 262 16.82 9.53 -0.35
CA LEU A 262 17.41 8.90 0.82
C LEU A 262 18.94 8.85 0.69
N LYS A 263 19.49 8.40 -0.45
CA LYS A 263 20.95 8.39 -0.69
C LYS A 263 21.63 9.75 -0.52
N LYS A 264 20.95 10.86 -0.81
CA LYS A 264 21.49 12.22 -0.66
C LYS A 264 21.47 12.74 0.78
N ASN A 265 20.61 12.16 1.62
CA ASN A 265 20.40 12.57 3.02
C ASN A 265 20.92 11.49 3.99
N ASP A 266 21.88 10.68 3.54
CA ASP A 266 22.67 9.73 4.32
C ASP A 266 23.93 10.40 4.87
#